data_AF-A0A8D2Q515-F1
#
_entry.id   AF-A0A8D2Q515-F1
#
_cell.length_a   1.000
_cell.length_b   1.000
_cell.length_c   1.000
_cell.angle_alpha   90.00
_cell.angle_beta   90.00
_cell.angle_gamma   90.00
#
_symmetry.space_group_name_H-M   'P 1'
#
loop_
_entity.id
_entity.type
_entity.pdbx_description
1 polymer ?
#
loop_
_entity_poly.entity_id
_entity_poly.type
_entity_poly.pdbx_seq_one_letter_code
_entity_poly.pdbx_strand_id
1 'polypeptide(L)'
;LIDLSRCLLRKYHPGPLEIGGGRREAQDLLTQIAQLQEENKQLMTNLSHKDVNFLEEEFQKHEGMSERERQVMKKLKEVVDKQRDEIRAKDRELGLKNEDVEALQQQQNRLMKINHDLRHRITVVEAQGKALIEQKVELEAYLQTKEQEMGALRTELGKLREKVQGEPSQNGEDIQVEEPNKEEYISESEKMAMDLKDPNRPRFTLQELRDVLHERNELKSKVFLLQEELLYYKSDEADEETRPPQPTTLINPKPSTQQESGIKRLIFTAIMPMVAAGLIPDDPTLQPIRRLMSLVGTSVF
;
A
#
# COMPACT_ATOMS: atom_id res chain seq x y z
N LEU A 1 32.26 -118.02 -3.29
CA LEU A 1 31.75 -119.03 -2.33
C LEU A 1 30.35 -118.65 -1.83
N ILE A 2 29.48 -118.36 -2.78
CA ILE A 2 28.03 -118.17 -2.58
C ILE A 2 27.38 -119.50 -2.12
N ASP A 3 28.09 -120.63 -2.22
CA ASP A 3 27.71 -121.92 -1.65
C ASP A 3 27.98 -122.08 -0.14
N LEU A 4 28.87 -121.28 0.47
CA LEU A 4 29.05 -121.31 1.94
C LEU A 4 27.92 -120.57 2.67
N SER A 5 27.32 -119.55 2.05
CA SER A 5 26.15 -118.85 2.59
C SER A 5 24.87 -119.70 2.52
N ARG A 6 24.71 -120.57 1.51
CA ARG A 6 23.61 -121.56 1.49
C ARG A 6 23.83 -122.72 2.47
N CYS A 7 25.08 -123.08 2.74
CA CYS A 7 25.38 -124.17 3.68
C CYS A 7 25.19 -123.77 5.16
N LEU A 8 25.37 -122.49 5.51
CA LEU A 8 25.14 -122.00 6.89
C LEU A 8 23.67 -121.70 7.20
N LEU A 9 22.85 -121.39 6.19
CA LEU A 9 21.41 -121.17 6.38
C LEU A 9 20.60 -122.47 6.56
N ARG A 10 21.22 -123.64 6.38
CA ARG A 10 20.56 -124.96 6.55
C ARG A 10 20.79 -125.60 7.92
N LYS A 11 21.46 -124.92 8.85
CA LYS A 11 21.85 -125.48 10.17
C LYS A 11 21.33 -124.72 11.40
N TYR A 12 20.40 -123.79 11.25
CA TYR A 12 19.64 -123.25 12.39
C TYR A 12 18.15 -123.49 12.16
N HIS A 13 17.74 -124.69 12.56
CA HIS A 13 16.35 -125.02 12.86
C HIS A 13 16.17 -124.85 14.36
N PRO A 14 15.49 -123.80 14.87
CA PRO A 14 14.89 -123.89 16.19
C PRO A 14 13.59 -124.67 16.05
N GLY A 15 13.42 -125.69 16.90
CA GLY A 15 12.20 -126.50 17.01
C GLY A 15 11.00 -125.68 17.52
N PRO A 16 9.77 -126.23 17.39
CA PRO A 16 8.54 -125.46 17.49
C PRO A 16 8.00 -125.45 18.92
N LEU A 17 8.19 -124.36 19.67
CA LEU A 17 7.47 -124.11 20.92
C LEU A 17 7.11 -122.61 21.01
N GLU A 18 5.80 -122.34 21.11
CA GLU A 18 5.13 -121.07 21.46
C GLU A 18 5.31 -119.84 20.53
N ILE A 19 4.82 -119.94 19.29
CA ILE A 19 4.95 -118.90 18.24
C ILE A 19 3.66 -118.03 18.07
N GLY A 20 2.63 -118.26 18.89
CA GLY A 20 1.31 -117.61 18.74
C GLY A 20 1.16 -116.25 19.43
N GLY A 21 1.56 -116.14 20.70
CA GLY A 21 1.35 -114.94 21.53
C GLY A 21 2.29 -113.79 21.16
N GLY A 22 3.60 -114.04 21.22
CA GLY A 22 4.61 -113.02 20.88
C GLY A 22 4.58 -112.55 19.41
N ARG A 23 4.00 -113.36 18.51
CA ARG A 23 3.77 -112.94 17.10
C ARG A 23 2.63 -111.92 17.00
N ARG A 24 1.57 -112.08 17.78
CA ARG A 24 0.46 -111.12 17.83
C ARG A 24 0.90 -109.81 18.47
N GLU A 25 1.59 -109.87 19.61
CA GLU A 25 2.15 -108.69 20.28
C GLU A 25 3.16 -107.93 19.39
N ALA A 26 4.06 -108.66 18.70
CA ALA A 26 4.96 -108.04 17.74
C ALA A 26 4.22 -107.39 16.56
N GLN A 27 3.11 -107.97 16.12
CA GLN A 27 2.30 -107.44 15.02
C GLN A 27 1.47 -106.21 15.44
N ASP A 28 0.97 -106.20 16.68
CA ASP A 28 0.27 -105.05 17.26
C ASP A 28 1.24 -103.86 17.46
N LEU A 29 2.46 -104.12 17.96
CA LEU A 29 3.51 -103.13 18.08
C LEU A 29 3.94 -102.57 16.72
N LEU A 30 4.08 -103.41 15.69
CA LEU A 30 4.37 -102.94 14.32
C LEU A 30 3.26 -102.05 13.76
N THR A 31 2.00 -102.37 14.06
CA THR A 31 0.85 -101.56 13.65
C THR A 31 0.85 -100.20 14.36
N GLN A 32 1.17 -100.18 15.66
CA GLN A 32 1.29 -98.94 16.43
C GLN A 32 2.46 -98.07 15.95
N ILE A 33 3.61 -98.68 15.62
CA ILE A 33 4.75 -97.96 15.02
C ILE A 33 4.36 -97.37 13.66
N ALA A 34 3.64 -98.12 12.82
CA ALA A 34 3.17 -97.62 11.54
C ALA A 34 2.18 -96.45 11.70
N GLN A 35 1.26 -96.54 12.67
CA GLN A 35 0.33 -95.45 13.00
C GLN A 35 1.08 -94.21 13.51
N LEU A 36 2.01 -94.36 14.45
CA LEU A 36 2.82 -93.26 14.96
C LEU A 36 3.74 -92.66 13.89
N GLN A 37 4.24 -93.46 12.94
CA GLN A 37 4.99 -92.96 11.80
C GLN A 37 4.11 -92.14 10.86
N GLU A 38 2.88 -92.57 10.63
CA GLU A 38 1.91 -91.83 9.82
C GLU A 38 1.45 -90.54 10.53
N GLU A 39 1.18 -90.59 11.84
CA GLU A 39 0.85 -89.40 12.64
C GLU A 39 2.02 -88.41 12.68
N ASN A 40 3.26 -88.87 12.88
CA ASN A 40 4.43 -88.00 12.81
C ASN A 40 4.61 -87.40 11.43
N LYS A 41 4.37 -88.17 10.37
CA LYS A 41 4.40 -87.65 9.01
C LYS A 41 3.34 -86.57 8.80
N GLN A 42 2.12 -86.79 9.29
CA GLN A 42 1.03 -85.81 9.23
C GLN A 42 1.32 -84.56 10.06
N LEU A 43 1.87 -84.72 11.26
CA LEU A 43 2.30 -83.60 12.10
C LEU A 43 3.42 -82.80 11.44
N MET A 44 4.40 -83.46 10.83
CA MET A 44 5.47 -82.80 10.09
C MET A 44 4.92 -82.02 8.88
N THR A 45 3.96 -82.59 8.14
CA THR A 45 3.30 -81.85 7.05
C THR A 45 2.50 -80.66 7.58
N ASN A 46 1.80 -80.82 8.71
CA ASN A 46 0.99 -79.74 9.30
C ASN A 46 1.85 -78.62 9.89
N LEU A 47 2.99 -78.94 10.50
CA LEU A 47 3.98 -77.96 10.96
C LEU A 47 4.56 -77.21 9.77
N SER A 48 5.01 -77.92 8.73
CA SER A 48 5.52 -77.28 7.52
C SER A 48 4.48 -76.37 6.86
N HIS A 49 3.22 -76.78 6.78
CA HIS A 49 2.15 -75.93 6.24
C HIS A 49 1.88 -74.72 7.12
N LYS A 50 1.91 -74.87 8.45
CA LYS A 50 1.74 -73.74 9.38
C LYS A 50 2.91 -72.76 9.29
N ASP A 51 4.14 -73.25 9.16
CA ASP A 51 5.34 -72.42 9.01
C ASP A 51 5.31 -71.63 7.70
N VAL A 52 4.92 -72.28 6.59
CA VAL A 52 4.76 -71.61 5.28
C VAL A 52 3.64 -70.58 5.33
N ASN A 53 2.47 -70.92 5.89
CA ASN A 53 1.34 -70.00 5.98
C ASN A 53 1.65 -68.80 6.89
N PHE A 54 2.39 -68.99 7.99
CA PHE A 54 2.80 -67.91 8.90
C PHE A 54 3.80 -66.97 8.22
N LEU A 55 4.79 -67.51 7.51
CA LEU A 55 5.76 -66.73 6.72
C LEU A 55 5.06 -65.92 5.62
N GLU A 56 4.08 -66.51 4.94
CA GLU A 56 3.34 -65.84 3.87
C GLU A 56 2.43 -64.70 4.41
N GLU A 57 1.81 -64.90 5.57
CA GLU A 57 0.99 -63.86 6.23
C GLU A 57 1.85 -62.72 6.80
N GLU A 58 3.01 -63.01 7.39
CA GLU A 58 3.96 -61.96 7.81
C GLU A 58 4.52 -61.20 6.60
N PHE A 59 4.86 -61.89 5.52
CA PHE A 59 5.37 -61.25 4.31
C PHE A 59 4.33 -60.31 3.69
N GLN A 60 3.07 -60.73 3.57
CA GLN A 60 1.98 -59.88 3.05
C GLN A 60 1.68 -58.68 3.97
N LYS A 61 1.75 -58.85 5.30
CA LYS A 61 1.59 -57.72 6.24
C LYS A 61 2.75 -56.74 6.17
N HIS A 62 3.98 -57.23 6.06
CA HIS A 62 5.16 -56.38 5.92
C HIS A 62 5.18 -55.66 4.56
N GLU A 63 4.77 -56.33 3.48
CA GLU A 63 4.63 -55.74 2.15
C GLU A 63 3.52 -54.67 2.12
N GLY A 64 2.37 -54.94 2.74
CA GLY A 64 1.29 -53.96 2.91
C GLY A 64 1.64 -52.78 3.83
N MET A 65 2.45 -53.00 4.88
CA MET A 65 3.03 -51.90 5.68
C MET A 65 3.99 -51.06 4.85
N SER A 66 4.89 -51.71 4.10
CA SER A 66 5.83 -51.03 3.20
C SER A 66 5.11 -50.25 2.09
N GLU A 67 3.96 -50.73 1.60
CA GLU A 67 3.15 -50.02 0.61
C GLU A 67 2.50 -48.76 1.19
N ARG A 68 1.97 -48.82 2.42
CA ARG A 68 1.45 -47.64 3.12
C ARG A 68 2.56 -46.63 3.39
N GLU A 69 3.72 -47.08 3.85
CA GLU A 69 4.90 -46.23 4.06
C GLU A 69 5.37 -45.58 2.75
N ARG A 70 5.39 -46.34 1.64
CA ARG A 70 5.70 -45.82 0.30
C ARG A 70 4.69 -44.76 -0.13
N GLN A 71 3.40 -44.95 0.15
CA GLN A 71 2.36 -43.98 -0.16
C GLN A 71 2.50 -42.70 0.67
N VAL A 72 2.84 -42.83 1.96
CA VAL A 72 3.16 -41.68 2.82
C VAL A 72 4.40 -40.95 2.29
N MET A 73 5.46 -41.66 1.93
CA MET A 73 6.68 -41.08 1.39
C MET A 73 6.43 -40.36 0.06
N LYS A 74 5.58 -40.92 -0.81
CA LYS A 74 5.16 -40.26 -2.05
C LYS A 74 4.40 -38.95 -1.77
N LYS A 75 3.42 -38.96 -0.85
CA LYS A 75 2.70 -37.75 -0.44
C LYS A 75 3.63 -36.71 0.18
N LEU A 76 4.55 -37.14 1.03
CA LEU A 76 5.54 -36.25 1.64
C LEU A 76 6.44 -35.61 0.58
N LYS A 77 6.91 -36.40 -0.39
CA LYS A 77 7.68 -35.89 -1.53
C LYS A 77 6.88 -34.85 -2.33
N GLU A 78 5.61 -35.13 -2.64
CA GLU A 78 4.74 -34.17 -3.35
C GLU A 78 4.55 -32.86 -2.57
N VAL A 79 4.40 -32.93 -1.24
CA VAL A 79 4.30 -31.73 -0.39
C VAL A 79 5.63 -30.96 -0.36
N VAL A 80 6.75 -31.66 -0.22
CA VAL A 80 8.08 -31.05 -0.22
C VAL A 80 8.37 -30.38 -1.56
N ASP A 81 8.05 -31.02 -2.68
CA ASP A 81 8.25 -30.45 -4.01
C ASP A 81 7.36 -29.21 -4.22
N LYS A 82 6.09 -29.24 -3.77
CA LYS A 82 5.22 -28.06 -3.77
C LYS A 82 5.77 -26.91 -2.91
N GLN A 83 6.24 -27.21 -1.71
CA GLN A 83 6.84 -26.20 -0.83
C GLN A 83 8.10 -25.58 -1.45
N ARG A 84 8.94 -26.37 -2.13
CA ARG A 84 10.11 -25.86 -2.86
C ARG A 84 9.71 -24.90 -3.97
N ASP A 85 8.68 -25.24 -4.74
CA ASP A 85 8.20 -24.36 -5.80
C ASP A 85 7.53 -23.09 -5.26
N GLU A 86 6.82 -23.19 -4.13
CA GLU A 86 6.26 -22.05 -3.43
C GLU A 86 7.35 -21.11 -2.89
N ILE A 87 8.42 -21.65 -2.27
CA ILE A 87 9.58 -20.87 -1.83
C ILE A 87 10.19 -20.12 -3.03
N ARG A 88 10.45 -20.82 -4.14
CA ARG A 88 11.00 -20.18 -5.36
C ARG A 88 10.08 -19.10 -5.92
N ALA A 89 8.76 -19.29 -5.86
CA ALA A 89 7.81 -18.28 -6.30
C ALA A 89 7.83 -17.06 -5.38
N LYS A 90 7.90 -17.28 -4.06
CA LYS A 90 8.02 -16.22 -3.05
C LYS A 90 9.34 -15.46 -3.16
N ASP A 91 10.45 -16.14 -3.43
CA ASP A 91 11.76 -15.49 -3.67
C ASP A 91 11.72 -14.56 -4.89
N ARG A 92 11.05 -14.98 -5.97
CA ARG A 92 10.84 -14.10 -7.14
C ARG A 92 9.94 -12.91 -6.82
N GLU A 93 8.85 -13.13 -6.08
CA GLU A 93 7.95 -12.05 -5.64
C GLU A 93 8.69 -11.04 -4.75
N LEU A 94 9.54 -11.52 -3.83
CA LEU A 94 10.38 -10.68 -2.98
C LEU A 94 11.41 -9.90 -3.80
N GLY A 95 12.02 -10.53 -4.81
CA GLY A 95 12.95 -9.85 -5.72
C GLY A 95 12.29 -8.65 -6.41
N LEU A 96 11.12 -8.84 -7.01
CA LEU A 96 10.36 -7.76 -7.66
C LEU A 96 9.98 -6.65 -6.67
N LYS A 97 9.50 -7.01 -5.48
CA LYS A 97 9.19 -6.01 -4.44
C LYS A 97 10.41 -5.24 -3.98
N ASN A 98 11.58 -5.88 -3.94
CA ASN A 98 12.83 -5.21 -3.59
C ASN A 98 13.26 -4.21 -4.68
N GLU A 99 13.11 -4.58 -5.96
CA GLU A 99 13.33 -3.66 -7.09
C GLU A 99 12.40 -2.43 -7.01
N ASP A 100 11.12 -2.63 -6.69
CA ASP A 100 10.16 -1.54 -6.50
C ASP A 100 10.57 -0.61 -5.33
N VAL A 101 10.98 -1.20 -4.22
CA VAL A 101 11.47 -0.43 -3.05
C VAL A 101 12.71 0.38 -3.41
N GLU A 102 13.66 -0.21 -4.15
CA GLU A 102 14.86 0.50 -4.63
C GLU A 102 14.50 1.65 -5.58
N ALA A 103 13.54 1.44 -6.50
CA ALA A 103 13.06 2.49 -7.41
C ALA A 103 12.40 3.66 -6.64
N LEU A 104 11.52 3.35 -5.67
CA LEU A 104 10.90 4.34 -4.81
C LEU A 104 11.94 5.09 -3.96
N GLN A 105 12.95 4.39 -3.45
CA GLN A 105 14.04 5.01 -2.69
C GLN A 105 14.84 5.99 -3.55
N GLN A 106 15.09 5.65 -4.82
CA GLN A 106 15.72 6.57 -5.77
C GLN A 106 14.85 7.81 -6.05
N GLN A 107 13.54 7.62 -6.23
CA GLN A 107 12.61 8.74 -6.42
C GLN A 107 12.57 9.66 -5.20
N GLN A 108 12.51 9.09 -3.99
CA GLN A 108 12.58 9.85 -2.74
C GLN A 108 13.87 10.67 -2.65
N ASN A 109 15.01 10.07 -2.98
CA ASN A 109 16.30 10.76 -3.00
C ASN A 109 16.34 11.92 -4.01
N ARG A 110 15.73 11.75 -5.19
CA ARG A 110 15.62 12.83 -6.19
C ARG A 110 14.72 13.96 -5.68
N LEU A 111 13.57 13.63 -5.10
CA LEU A 111 12.65 14.62 -4.53
C LEU A 111 13.28 15.37 -3.36
N MET A 112 14.04 14.70 -2.49
CA MET A 112 14.76 15.36 -1.40
C MET A 112 15.75 16.41 -1.93
N LYS A 113 16.47 16.11 -3.02
CA LYS A 113 17.37 17.08 -3.67
C LYS A 113 16.62 18.27 -4.24
N ILE A 114 15.56 18.02 -5.03
CA ILE A 114 14.72 19.08 -5.61
C ILE A 114 14.11 19.95 -4.50
N ASN A 115 13.61 19.34 -3.42
CA ASN A 115 13.01 20.08 -2.31
C ASN A 115 14.03 20.97 -1.59
N HIS A 116 15.26 20.47 -1.39
CA HIS A 116 16.36 21.28 -0.86
C HIS A 116 16.67 22.47 -1.76
N ASP A 117 16.80 22.24 -3.07
CA ASP A 117 17.11 23.29 -4.05
C ASP A 117 16.00 24.36 -4.11
N LEU A 118 14.73 23.94 -4.07
CA LEU A 118 13.58 24.86 -4.02
C LEU A 118 13.57 25.68 -2.74
N ARG A 119 13.83 25.08 -1.58
CA ARG A 119 13.95 25.82 -0.31
C ARG A 119 15.06 26.85 -0.37
N HIS A 120 16.23 26.46 -0.88
CA HIS A 120 17.34 27.40 -1.06
C HIS A 120 16.97 28.54 -2.02
N ARG A 121 16.30 28.23 -3.13
CA ARG A 121 15.84 29.23 -4.11
C ARG A 121 14.85 30.20 -3.49
N ILE A 122 13.90 29.72 -2.68
CA ILE A 122 12.95 30.55 -1.93
C ILE A 122 13.73 31.50 -1.02
N THR A 123 14.67 31.01 -0.21
CA THR A 123 15.48 31.86 0.68
C THR A 123 16.23 32.96 -0.07
N VAL A 124 16.82 32.64 -1.24
CA VAL A 124 17.54 33.62 -2.07
C VAL A 124 16.58 34.68 -2.62
N VAL A 125 15.44 34.26 -3.17
CA VAL A 125 14.45 35.18 -3.75
C VAL A 125 13.80 36.06 -2.66
N GLU A 126 13.53 35.51 -1.47
CA GLU A 126 13.05 36.27 -0.32
C GLU A 126 14.06 37.32 0.13
N ALA A 127 15.35 36.98 0.19
CA ALA A 127 16.41 37.93 0.51
C ALA A 127 16.51 39.05 -0.53
N GLN A 128 16.42 38.71 -1.82
CA GLN A 128 16.39 39.69 -2.91
C GLN A 128 15.17 40.61 -2.80
N GLY A 129 13.99 40.07 -2.50
CA GLY A 129 12.76 40.84 -2.29
C GLY A 129 12.89 41.84 -1.14
N LYS A 130 13.47 41.42 -0.01
CA LYS A 130 13.73 42.31 1.14
C LYS A 130 14.68 43.44 0.78
N ALA A 131 15.79 43.15 0.10
CA ALA A 131 16.75 44.16 -0.33
C ALA A 131 16.11 45.20 -1.28
N LEU A 132 15.25 44.77 -2.21
CA LEU A 132 14.53 45.68 -3.10
C LEU A 132 13.52 46.56 -2.35
N ILE A 133 12.85 46.01 -1.34
CA ILE A 133 11.93 46.78 -0.47
C ILE A 133 12.72 47.84 0.30
N GLU A 134 13.87 47.49 0.88
CA GLU A 134 14.75 48.42 1.59
C GLU A 134 15.20 49.56 0.67
N GLN A 135 15.70 49.24 -0.54
CA GLN A 135 16.09 50.25 -1.52
C GLN A 135 14.93 51.17 -1.94
N LYS A 136 13.72 50.60 -2.13
CA LYS A 136 12.52 51.40 -2.44
C LYS A 136 12.22 52.38 -1.31
N VAL A 137 12.24 51.91 -0.07
CA VAL A 137 11.97 52.75 1.12
C VAL A 137 13.00 53.86 1.25
N GLU A 138 14.29 53.58 1.03
CA GLU A 138 15.36 54.59 1.04
C GLU A 138 15.15 55.67 -0.03
N LEU A 139 14.82 55.27 -1.25
CA LEU A 139 14.54 56.21 -2.35
C LEU A 139 13.28 57.04 -2.10
N GLU A 140 12.23 56.44 -1.56
CA GLU A 140 10.99 57.16 -1.18
C GLU A 140 11.27 58.19 -0.08
N ALA A 141 12.06 57.84 0.94
CA ALA A 141 12.47 58.78 1.99
C ALA A 141 13.33 59.94 1.44
N TYR A 142 14.24 59.65 0.51
CA TYR A 142 15.05 60.68 -0.15
C TYR A 142 14.18 61.64 -0.99
N LEU A 143 13.25 61.10 -1.77
CA LEU A 143 12.31 61.89 -2.56
C LEU A 143 11.46 62.79 -1.66
N GLN A 144 10.91 62.25 -0.57
CA GLN A 144 10.12 63.02 0.39
C GLN A 144 10.94 64.17 1.02
N THR A 145 12.21 63.92 1.32
CA THR A 145 13.13 64.96 1.83
C THR A 145 13.30 66.07 0.80
N LYS A 146 13.49 65.72 -0.48
CA LYS A 146 13.61 66.70 -1.58
C LYS A 146 12.32 67.48 -1.81
N GLU A 147 11.16 66.86 -1.69
CA GLU A 147 9.88 67.55 -1.77
C GLU A 147 9.71 68.58 -0.65
N GLN A 148 10.10 68.25 0.58
CA GLN A 148 10.10 69.18 1.70
C GLN A 148 11.06 70.37 1.48
N GLU A 149 12.28 70.11 1.01
CA GLU A 149 13.25 71.17 0.66
C GLU A 149 12.69 72.10 -0.44
N MET A 150 12.09 71.53 -1.50
CA MET A 150 11.46 72.33 -2.56
C MET A 150 10.27 73.14 -2.04
N GLY A 151 9.44 72.56 -1.17
CA GLY A 151 8.33 73.26 -0.52
C GLY A 151 8.81 74.45 0.34
N ALA A 152 9.91 74.27 1.08
CA ALA A 152 10.53 75.33 1.86
C ALA A 152 11.04 76.47 0.94
N LEU A 153 11.78 76.13 -0.12
CA LEU A 153 12.28 77.12 -1.09
C LEU A 153 11.15 77.88 -1.79
N ARG A 154 10.06 77.21 -2.19
CA ARG A 154 8.87 77.86 -2.76
C ARG A 154 8.25 78.87 -1.79
N THR A 155 8.19 78.51 -0.50
CA THR A 155 7.68 79.40 0.54
C THR A 155 8.58 80.64 0.74
N GLU A 156 9.90 80.46 0.72
CA GLU A 156 10.85 81.57 0.80
C GLU A 156 10.78 82.50 -0.42
N LEU A 157 10.68 81.94 -1.63
CA LEU A 157 10.49 82.70 -2.86
C LEU A 157 9.19 83.52 -2.81
N GLY A 158 8.09 82.95 -2.30
CA GLY A 158 6.84 83.67 -2.08
C GLY A 158 7.01 84.89 -1.16
N LYS A 159 7.70 84.71 -0.02
CA LYS A 159 8.00 85.80 0.93
C LYS A 159 8.89 86.88 0.32
N LEU A 160 9.90 86.51 -0.47
CA LEU A 160 10.77 87.46 -1.17
C LEU A 160 9.99 88.27 -2.21
N ARG A 161 9.12 87.62 -2.99
CA ARG A 161 8.25 88.29 -3.96
C ARG A 161 7.31 89.30 -3.30
N GLU A 162 6.73 88.95 -2.17
CA GLU A 162 5.86 89.84 -1.39
C GLU A 162 6.62 91.07 -0.86
N LYS A 163 7.85 90.89 -0.36
CA LYS A 163 8.71 92.00 0.06
C LYS A 163 9.09 92.94 -1.09
N VAL A 164 9.31 92.42 -2.30
CA VAL A 164 9.63 93.23 -3.49
C VAL A 164 8.40 93.99 -4.01
N GLN A 165 7.18 93.47 -3.85
CA GLN A 165 5.94 94.18 -4.18
C GLN A 165 5.48 95.17 -3.11
N GLY A 166 6.12 95.18 -1.93
CA GLY A 166 5.77 96.04 -0.79
C GLY A 166 6.38 97.45 -0.79
N GLU A 167 7.15 97.85 -1.81
CA GLU A 167 7.59 99.24 -1.95
C GLU A 167 6.58 100.08 -2.75
N PRO A 168 6.00 101.16 -2.18
CA PRO A 168 5.00 101.96 -2.85
C PRO A 168 5.69 102.92 -3.83
N SER A 169 5.65 102.62 -5.13
CA SER A 169 5.87 103.67 -6.13
C SER A 169 4.63 104.54 -6.24
N GLN A 170 4.58 105.60 -5.43
CA GLN A 170 3.88 106.82 -5.80
C GLN A 170 4.62 107.42 -6.99
N ASN A 171 4.03 107.32 -8.19
CA ASN A 171 3.91 108.39 -9.16
C ASN A 171 3.09 107.86 -10.34
N GLY A 172 2.01 108.57 -10.65
CA GLY A 172 0.95 108.11 -11.54
C GLY A 172 1.33 108.10 -13.02
N GLU A 173 0.62 107.27 -13.77
CA GLU A 173 -0.10 107.62 -15.00
C GLU A 173 -1.03 106.45 -15.34
N ASP A 174 -2.27 106.79 -15.71
CA ASP A 174 -3.32 105.85 -16.13
C ASP A 174 -2.86 105.01 -17.32
N ILE A 175 -2.75 103.69 -17.11
CA ILE A 175 -2.88 102.71 -18.18
C ILE A 175 -3.85 101.64 -17.67
N GLN A 176 -5.06 101.67 -18.22
CA GLN A 176 -6.04 100.59 -18.09
C GLN A 176 -5.44 99.33 -18.69
N VAL A 177 -5.05 98.38 -17.84
CA VAL A 177 -4.85 96.98 -18.23
C VAL A 177 -5.88 96.19 -17.45
N GLU A 178 -6.86 95.67 -18.18
CA GLU A 178 -7.86 94.74 -17.68
C GLU A 178 -7.17 93.58 -16.96
N GLU A 179 -7.43 93.44 -15.66
CA GLU A 179 -7.48 92.11 -15.05
C GLU A 179 -8.68 91.38 -15.67
N PRO A 180 -8.43 90.21 -16.28
CA PRO A 180 -9.05 89.05 -15.68
C PRO A 180 -8.10 87.84 -15.60
N ASN A 181 -8.36 87.03 -14.58
CA ASN A 181 -7.90 85.65 -14.34
C ASN A 181 -6.61 85.43 -13.53
N LYS A 182 -6.79 85.51 -12.21
CA LYS A 182 -6.17 84.64 -11.20
C LYS A 182 -6.38 83.15 -11.53
N GLU A 183 -5.63 82.55 -12.45
CA GLU A 183 -5.77 81.10 -12.70
C GLU A 183 -4.60 80.45 -13.44
N GLU A 184 -3.36 80.86 -13.16
CA GLU A 184 -2.20 80.24 -13.82
C GLU A 184 -0.98 80.22 -12.90
N TYR A 185 -0.96 79.26 -11.97
CA TYR A 185 0.25 78.51 -11.56
C TYR A 185 -0.11 77.31 -10.67
N ILE A 186 -1.27 76.71 -10.90
CA ILE A 186 -1.50 75.29 -10.60
C ILE A 186 -0.75 74.55 -11.71
N SER A 187 0.25 73.74 -11.35
CA SER A 187 1.05 72.97 -12.30
C SER A 187 0.13 72.29 -13.32
N GLU A 188 0.51 72.21 -14.60
CA GLU A 188 -0.25 71.45 -15.61
C GLU A 188 -0.52 70.00 -15.15
N SER A 189 0.32 69.48 -14.24
CA SER A 189 0.14 68.20 -13.55
C SER A 189 -1.05 68.14 -12.57
N GLU A 190 -1.51 69.27 -12.03
CA GLU A 190 -2.66 69.38 -11.12
C GLU A 190 -3.96 69.76 -11.87
N LYS A 191 -3.88 70.51 -12.99
CA LYS A 191 -5.04 70.72 -13.87
C LYS A 191 -5.45 69.46 -14.65
N MET A 192 -4.49 68.57 -14.99
CA MET A 192 -4.81 67.22 -15.51
C MET A 192 -5.45 66.30 -14.47
N ALA A 193 -5.41 66.64 -13.18
CA ALA A 193 -6.03 65.85 -12.10
C ALA A 193 -7.51 66.24 -11.82
N MET A 194 -8.01 67.34 -12.39
CA MET A 194 -9.33 67.91 -12.11
C MET A 194 -10.32 67.85 -13.29
N ASP A 195 -10.09 67.01 -14.32
CA ASP A 195 -11.18 66.67 -15.24
C ASP A 195 -12.14 65.67 -14.57
N LEU A 196 -13.09 66.22 -13.83
CA LEU A 196 -14.16 65.47 -13.17
C LEU A 196 -15.17 64.85 -14.17
N LYS A 197 -15.04 65.10 -15.48
CA LYS A 197 -16.00 64.68 -16.51
C LYS A 197 -15.44 63.69 -17.55
N ASP A 198 -14.21 63.21 -17.44
CA ASP A 198 -13.68 62.17 -18.33
C ASP A 198 -14.43 60.83 -18.11
N PRO A 199 -15.18 60.31 -19.11
CA PRO A 199 -15.88 59.03 -19.01
C PRO A 199 -14.95 57.82 -18.85
N ASN A 200 -13.69 57.92 -19.27
CA ASN A 200 -12.68 56.86 -19.22
C ASN A 200 -11.76 56.96 -18.00
N ARG A 201 -11.94 57.98 -17.14
CA ARG A 201 -11.19 58.13 -15.89
C ARG A 201 -11.49 56.93 -14.99
N PRO A 202 -10.47 56.19 -14.51
CA PRO A 202 -10.67 55.15 -13.52
C PRO A 202 -11.34 55.76 -12.29
N ARG A 203 -12.60 55.39 -12.03
CA ARG A 203 -13.41 55.94 -10.93
C ARG A 203 -13.07 55.33 -9.57
N PHE A 204 -12.10 54.43 -9.53
CA PHE A 204 -11.68 53.76 -8.33
C PHE A 204 -10.87 54.72 -7.45
N THR A 205 -11.26 54.81 -6.19
CA THR A 205 -10.47 55.39 -5.11
C THR A 205 -9.17 54.61 -4.96
N LEU A 206 -8.12 55.25 -4.42
CA LEU A 206 -6.84 54.58 -4.11
C LEU A 206 -7.02 53.37 -3.17
N GLN A 207 -8.06 53.38 -2.36
CA GLN A 207 -8.43 52.27 -1.49
C GLN A 207 -9.00 51.11 -2.31
N GLU A 208 -9.98 51.36 -3.18
CA GLU A 208 -10.55 50.35 -4.08
C GLU A 208 -9.48 49.73 -5.00
N LEU A 209 -8.52 50.53 -5.48
CA LEU A 209 -7.41 49.99 -6.27
C LEU A 209 -6.52 49.06 -5.45
N ARG A 210 -6.27 49.40 -4.17
CA ARG A 210 -5.53 48.54 -3.24
C ARG A 210 -6.28 47.25 -2.98
N ASP A 211 -7.58 47.33 -2.74
CA ASP A 211 -8.45 46.19 -2.47
C ASP A 211 -8.52 45.27 -3.69
N VAL A 212 -8.72 45.81 -4.90
CA VAL A 212 -8.70 45.06 -6.16
C VAL A 212 -7.35 44.40 -6.39
N LEU A 213 -6.24 45.08 -6.11
CA LEU A 213 -4.91 44.49 -6.22
C LEU A 213 -4.70 43.37 -5.21
N HIS A 214 -5.21 43.52 -3.99
CA HIS A 214 -5.11 42.52 -2.96
C HIS A 214 -5.94 41.27 -3.31
N GLU A 215 -7.19 41.48 -3.72
CA GLU A 215 -8.10 40.43 -4.16
C GLU A 215 -7.55 39.70 -5.39
N ARG A 216 -7.00 40.44 -6.37
CA ARG A 216 -6.32 39.86 -7.54
C ARG A 216 -5.13 39.01 -7.13
N ASN A 217 -4.33 39.44 -6.16
CA ASN A 217 -3.21 38.65 -5.65
C ASN A 217 -3.68 37.38 -4.93
N GLU A 218 -4.75 37.46 -4.13
CA GLU A 218 -5.34 36.29 -3.48
C GLU A 218 -5.93 35.30 -4.49
N LEU A 219 -6.69 35.79 -5.47
CA LEU A 219 -7.24 34.99 -6.57
C LEU A 219 -6.13 34.33 -7.37
N LYS A 220 -5.03 35.03 -7.64
CA LYS A 220 -3.87 34.47 -8.33
C LYS A 220 -3.26 33.30 -7.55
N SER A 221 -3.13 33.42 -6.23
CA SER A 221 -2.66 32.33 -5.37
C SER A 221 -3.63 31.14 -5.36
N LYS A 222 -4.95 31.40 -5.28
CA LYS A 222 -5.98 30.35 -5.32
C LYS A 222 -6.00 29.62 -6.66
N VAL A 223 -5.92 30.35 -7.77
CA VAL A 223 -5.87 29.77 -9.12
C VAL A 223 -4.61 28.92 -9.30
N PHE A 224 -3.46 29.38 -8.79
CA PHE A 224 -2.23 28.59 -8.82
C PHE A 224 -2.38 27.26 -8.06
N LEU A 225 -2.92 27.29 -6.83
CA LEU A 225 -3.17 26.08 -6.04
C LEU A 225 -4.17 25.14 -6.72
N LEU A 226 -5.27 25.67 -7.25
CA LEU A 226 -6.26 24.87 -7.98
C LEU A 226 -5.68 24.27 -9.27
N GLN A 227 -4.78 24.98 -9.96
CA GLN A 227 -4.07 24.44 -11.12
C GLN A 227 -3.13 23.30 -10.73
N GLU A 228 -2.44 23.41 -9.60
CA GLU A 228 -1.61 22.33 -9.06
C GLU A 228 -2.44 21.12 -8.67
N GLU A 229 -3.58 21.32 -8.01
CA GLU A 229 -4.52 20.25 -7.64
C GLU A 229 -5.13 19.56 -8.88
N LEU A 230 -5.53 20.34 -9.89
CA LEU A 230 -6.01 19.79 -11.16
C LEU A 230 -4.92 19.02 -11.91
N LEU A 231 -3.67 19.48 -11.86
CA LEU A 231 -2.54 18.75 -12.43
C LEU A 231 -2.31 17.43 -11.69
N TYR A 232 -2.40 17.44 -10.37
CA TYR A 232 -2.26 16.26 -9.53
C TYR A 232 -3.29 15.18 -9.88
N TYR A 233 -4.59 15.54 -9.96
CA TYR A 233 -5.62 14.56 -10.31
C TYR A 233 -5.57 14.13 -11.79
N LYS A 234 -5.17 15.01 -12.71
CA LYS A 234 -4.96 14.61 -14.11
C LYS A 234 -3.80 13.63 -14.29
N SER A 235 -2.72 13.77 -13.51
CA SER A 235 -1.65 12.76 -13.49
C SER A 235 -2.12 11.45 -12.87
N ASP A 236 -2.93 11.50 -11.81
CA ASP A 236 -3.47 10.32 -11.14
C ASP A 236 -4.44 9.53 -12.07
N GLU A 237 -5.29 10.22 -12.83
CA GLU A 237 -6.16 9.60 -13.84
C GLU A 237 -5.37 9.00 -15.03
N ALA A 238 -4.31 9.68 -15.48
CA ALA A 238 -3.45 9.18 -16.57
C ALA A 238 -2.63 7.95 -16.15
N ASP A 239 -2.23 7.87 -14.87
CA ASP A 239 -1.53 6.71 -14.29
C ASP A 239 -2.48 5.51 -14.08
N GLU A 240 -3.78 5.74 -13.90
CA GLU A 240 -4.80 4.67 -13.91
C GLU A 240 -5.10 4.15 -15.33
N GLU A 241 -5.09 5.00 -16.35
CA GLU A 241 -5.40 4.62 -17.74
C GLU A 241 -4.20 3.99 -18.50
N THR A 242 -2.96 4.21 -18.04
CA THR A 242 -1.74 3.62 -18.62
C THR A 242 -1.29 2.30 -17.98
N ARG A 243 -2.08 1.72 -17.06
CA ARG A 243 -1.86 0.34 -16.63
C ARG A 243 -2.04 -0.62 -17.82
N PRO A 244 -1.04 -1.43 -18.18
CA PRO A 244 -1.20 -2.40 -19.25
C PRO A 244 -2.32 -3.39 -18.89
N PRO A 245 -3.20 -3.78 -19.84
CA PRO A 245 -4.20 -4.80 -19.59
C PRO A 245 -3.48 -6.10 -19.28
N GLN A 246 -3.59 -6.55 -18.02
CA GLN A 246 -3.07 -7.86 -17.66
C GLN A 246 -3.76 -8.93 -18.52
N PRO A 247 -3.01 -9.86 -19.12
CA PRO A 247 -3.60 -10.91 -19.95
C PRO A 247 -4.56 -11.75 -19.10
N THR A 248 -5.81 -11.76 -19.54
CA THR A 248 -6.91 -12.49 -18.91
C THR A 248 -6.71 -13.99 -19.14
N THR A 249 -6.10 -14.68 -18.18
CA THR A 249 -6.25 -16.14 -18.08
C THR A 249 -7.56 -16.43 -17.36
N LEU A 250 -8.60 -16.70 -18.16
CA LEU A 250 -9.87 -17.27 -17.73
C LEU A 250 -9.65 -18.67 -17.11
N ILE A 251 -9.37 -18.75 -15.80
CA ILE A 251 -9.63 -19.96 -15.00
C ILE A 251 -10.09 -19.58 -13.58
N ASN A 252 -11.42 -19.66 -13.40
CA ASN A 252 -12.16 -19.91 -12.15
C ASN A 252 -12.19 -18.81 -11.04
N PRO A 253 -13.37 -18.44 -10.50
CA PRO A 253 -13.48 -17.42 -9.46
C PRO A 253 -13.09 -18.02 -8.11
N LYS A 254 -11.86 -17.76 -7.67
CA LYS A 254 -11.48 -17.88 -6.26
C LYS A 254 -11.71 -16.50 -5.64
N PRO A 255 -12.53 -16.36 -4.59
CA PRO A 255 -12.78 -15.06 -3.99
C PRO A 255 -11.46 -14.51 -3.45
N SER A 256 -10.98 -13.44 -4.09
CA SER A 256 -9.86 -12.66 -3.60
C SER A 256 -10.25 -12.15 -2.22
N THR A 257 -9.58 -12.62 -1.18
CA THR A 257 -9.55 -11.95 0.11
C THR A 257 -8.86 -10.61 -0.11
N GLN A 258 -9.63 -9.60 -0.56
CA GLN A 258 -9.40 -8.24 -0.09
C GLN A 258 -9.23 -8.37 1.43
N GLN A 259 -8.15 -7.82 1.98
CA GLN A 259 -8.09 -7.65 3.43
C GLN A 259 -9.26 -6.74 3.79
N GLU A 260 -10.41 -7.36 4.09
CA GLU A 260 -11.55 -6.65 4.63
C GLU A 260 -11.03 -5.91 5.85
N SER A 261 -11.14 -4.58 5.81
CA SER A 261 -10.82 -3.71 6.94
C SER A 261 -11.36 -4.37 8.21
N GLY A 262 -10.54 -4.44 9.26
CA GLY A 262 -10.92 -5.11 10.51
C GLY A 262 -12.27 -4.63 11.04
N ILE A 263 -12.63 -3.37 10.74
CA ILE A 263 -13.93 -2.78 11.02
C ILE A 263 -15.04 -3.44 10.21
N LYS A 264 -14.88 -3.62 8.89
CA LYS A 264 -15.88 -4.32 8.05
C LYS A 264 -16.11 -5.74 8.55
N ARG A 265 -15.04 -6.46 8.90
CA ARG A 265 -15.16 -7.83 9.42
C ARG A 265 -15.91 -7.87 10.75
N LEU A 266 -15.59 -6.97 11.67
CA LEU A 266 -16.29 -6.87 12.95
C LEU A 266 -17.78 -6.57 12.75
N ILE A 267 -18.10 -5.67 11.80
CA ILE A 267 -19.46 -5.29 11.48
C ILE A 267 -20.25 -6.45 10.88
N PHE A 268 -19.76 -7.05 9.80
CA PHE A 268 -20.52 -8.05 9.04
C PHE A 268 -20.51 -9.43 9.68
N THR A 269 -19.47 -9.79 10.45
CA THR A 269 -19.34 -11.11 11.06
C THR A 269 -19.87 -11.18 12.49
N ALA A 270 -19.72 -10.12 13.30
CA ALA A 270 -20.12 -10.14 14.70
C ALA A 270 -21.35 -9.27 14.99
N ILE A 271 -21.37 -8.02 14.51
CA ILE A 271 -22.41 -7.06 14.89
C ILE A 271 -23.72 -7.32 14.13
N MET A 272 -23.67 -7.45 12.81
CA MET A 272 -24.87 -7.60 11.96
C MET A 272 -25.73 -8.83 12.32
N PRO A 273 -25.15 -10.02 12.61
CA PRO A 273 -25.95 -11.16 13.06
C PRO A 273 -26.58 -10.95 14.44
N MET A 274 -25.90 -10.26 15.36
CA MET A 274 -26.45 -9.96 16.69
C MET A 274 -27.60 -8.94 16.63
N VAL A 275 -27.52 -7.95 15.72
CA VAL A 275 -28.62 -7.03 15.42
C VAL A 275 -29.80 -7.78 14.79
N ALA A 276 -29.54 -8.64 13.80
CA ALA A 276 -30.58 -9.46 13.16
C ALA A 276 -31.25 -10.45 14.12
N ALA A 277 -30.51 -10.95 15.11
CA ALA A 277 -31.02 -11.81 16.18
C ALA A 277 -31.74 -11.05 17.31
N GLY A 278 -31.84 -9.71 17.23
CA GLY A 278 -32.48 -8.87 18.24
C GLY A 278 -31.74 -8.81 19.57
N LEU A 279 -30.48 -9.26 19.62
CA LEU A 279 -29.64 -9.21 20.82
C LEU A 279 -29.06 -7.82 21.07
N ILE A 280 -29.01 -6.99 20.01
CA ILE A 280 -28.64 -5.58 20.09
C ILE A 280 -29.83 -4.77 19.56
N PRO A 281 -30.41 -3.87 20.35
CA PRO A 281 -31.61 -3.11 19.95
C PRO A 281 -31.34 -2.07 18.84
N ASP A 282 -30.08 -1.69 18.62
CA ASP A 282 -29.68 -0.70 17.60
C ASP A 282 -28.37 -1.10 16.90
N ASP A 283 -28.32 -0.96 15.57
CA ASP A 283 -27.10 -1.15 14.79
C ASP A 283 -26.07 -0.04 15.11
N PRO A 284 -24.94 -0.35 15.78
CA PRO A 284 -23.96 0.65 16.15
C PRO A 284 -23.27 1.30 14.93
N THR A 285 -23.35 0.69 13.75
CA THR A 285 -22.72 1.22 12.52
C THR A 285 -23.51 2.34 11.87
N LEU A 286 -24.81 2.43 12.17
CA LEU A 286 -25.71 3.48 11.68
C LEU A 286 -25.81 4.65 12.66
N GLN A 287 -25.18 4.58 13.84
CA GLN A 287 -25.16 5.65 14.85
C GLN A 287 -24.69 7.01 14.28
N PRO A 288 -23.61 7.11 13.49
CA PRO A 288 -23.17 8.39 12.93
C PRO A 288 -24.20 8.98 11.96
N ILE A 289 -24.77 8.13 11.09
CA ILE A 289 -25.78 8.52 10.10
C ILE A 289 -27.07 8.98 10.81
N ARG A 290 -27.51 8.25 11.83
CA ARG A 290 -28.72 8.58 12.61
C ARG A 290 -28.53 9.85 13.45
N ARG A 291 -27.33 10.11 14.01
CA ARG A 291 -27.02 11.41 14.67
C ARG A 291 -27.12 12.56 13.70
N LEU A 292 -26.65 12.37 12.46
CA LEU A 292 -26.75 13.36 11.39
C LEU A 292 -28.21 13.62 11.00
N MET A 293 -29.02 12.56 10.87
CA MET A 293 -30.45 12.68 10.60
C MET A 293 -31.24 13.29 11.78
N SER A 294 -30.84 13.06 13.03
CA SER A 294 -31.43 13.71 14.21
C SER A 294 -31.10 15.20 14.28
N LEU A 295 -29.87 15.58 13.90
CA LEU A 295 -29.44 16.97 13.82
C LEU A 295 -30.19 17.75 12.72
N VAL A 296 -30.47 17.09 11.59
CA VAL A 296 -31.22 17.68 10.47
C VAL A 296 -32.75 17.64 10.71
N GLY A 297 -33.24 16.57 11.35
CA GLY A 297 -34.67 16.30 11.56
C GLY A 297 -35.35 17.09 12.67
N THR A 298 -34.61 17.88 13.46
CA THR A 298 -35.17 18.84 14.44
C THR A 298 -35.39 20.24 13.88
N SER A 299 -35.15 20.44 12.57
CA SER A 299 -35.36 21.72 11.88
C SER A 299 -36.60 21.79 10.98
N VAL A 300 -37.42 20.73 10.94
CA VAL A 300 -38.71 20.75 10.21
C VAL A 300 -39.77 20.03 11.05
N PHE A 301 -40.27 20.73 12.07
CA PHE A 301 -41.68 20.83 12.47
C PHE A 301 -41.80 21.88 13.58
#